data_AF-C5KG57-F1
#
_entry.id   AF-C5KG57-F1
#
_cell.length_a   1.000
_cell.length_b   1.000
_cell.length_c   1.000
_cell.angle_alpha   90.00
_cell.angle_beta   90.00
_cell.angle_gamma   90.00
#
_symmetry.space_group_name_H-M   'P 1'
#
loop_
_entity.id
_entity.type
_entity.pdbx_description
1 polymer ?
#
loop_
_entity_poly.entity_id
_entity_poly.type
_entity_poly.pdbx_seq_one_letter_code
_entity_poly.pdbx_strand_id
1 'polypeptide(L)'
;MLSFTLALLASVGLAGAVLSAPRDRLDHDLCTATAVDCAATADGGCIAATSADGSPLDFRMVYVPPKTYGPGEKRAVYKQFQNYPRIVDASRAPSYAPTSPDQKPSVPIGYIDMPEGTTYGYWDAAYGVMNEAGLSMDSNRYAGGRAEATFQHGAWERAISLYRTMYSYIAVTYKDYNVIYFAPMTPHASVYIPIIVKHDQTVKSIPALEYSWQGEFSDKSLWWASETVCNVMDLKYMYMINDVRKAQYEIEHEVDVMMATESPDQVETKMDGFGDNVTEKWLNMHYTLLGKYQNGYSDWGYTQVGYGPSTEWLHAAGFQDFQATPAQFTELRRRYEKTQKEADEIRDSALNA
;
A
#
# COMPACT_ATOMS: atom_id res chain seq x y z
N MET A 1 -50.61 26.47 23.42
CA MET A 1 -50.24 27.69 24.15
C MET A 1 -48.76 27.59 24.49
N LEU A 2 -48.00 28.62 24.09
CA LEU A 2 -46.57 28.79 24.30
C LEU A 2 -46.19 28.79 25.78
N SER A 3 -44.97 28.33 26.10
CA SER A 3 -43.98 29.24 26.69
C SER A 3 -42.56 28.70 26.57
N PHE A 4 -41.78 29.44 25.79
CA PHE A 4 -40.33 29.55 25.84
C PHE A 4 -39.92 30.19 27.17
N THR A 5 -38.77 29.78 27.73
CA THR A 5 -37.92 30.72 28.45
C THR A 5 -36.47 30.41 28.14
N LEU A 6 -35.89 31.28 27.30
CA LEU A 6 -34.46 31.42 27.04
C LEU A 6 -33.91 32.32 28.15
N ALA A 7 -32.90 31.87 28.89
CA ALA A 7 -32.07 32.73 29.72
C ALA A 7 -30.61 32.47 29.34
N LEU A 8 -30.03 33.43 28.63
CA LEU A 8 -28.61 33.52 28.33
C LEU A 8 -28.07 34.74 29.08
N LEU A 9 -27.11 34.55 29.98
CA LEU A 9 -26.13 35.58 30.35
C LEU A 9 -24.89 34.91 30.99
N ALA A 10 -23.82 34.93 30.19
CA ALA A 10 -22.39 35.03 30.49
C ALA A 10 -22.01 35.33 31.96
N SER A 11 -20.91 34.85 32.56
CA SER A 11 -19.67 34.25 32.05
C SER A 11 -18.75 33.83 33.20
N VAL A 12 -17.80 32.94 32.84
CA VAL A 12 -16.51 32.59 33.48
C VAL A 12 -16.51 31.71 34.74
N GLY A 13 -16.00 30.48 34.57
CA GLY A 13 -14.98 29.96 35.49
C GLY A 13 -15.20 28.59 36.15
N LEU A 14 -14.70 27.56 35.46
CA LEU A 14 -14.12 26.31 35.98
C LEU A 14 -15.00 25.16 36.51
N ALA A 15 -14.99 24.10 35.69
CA ALA A 15 -14.65 22.71 36.01
C ALA A 15 -15.64 21.86 36.82
N GLY A 16 -16.28 20.91 36.13
CA GLY A 16 -16.95 19.77 36.75
C GLY A 16 -17.66 18.86 35.75
N ALA A 17 -16.91 17.90 35.20
CA ALA A 17 -17.37 16.62 34.63
C ALA A 17 -18.52 16.63 33.61
N VAL A 18 -18.16 16.60 32.31
CA VAL A 18 -18.94 15.90 31.30
C VAL A 18 -18.14 14.66 30.91
N LEU A 19 -18.73 13.48 31.15
CA LEU A 19 -18.24 12.21 30.60
C LEU A 19 -18.15 12.34 29.08
N SER A 20 -16.93 12.50 28.57
CA SER A 20 -16.62 12.21 27.17
C SER A 20 -16.48 10.70 27.04
N ALA A 21 -17.47 10.05 26.42
CA ALA A 21 -17.21 8.79 25.73
C ALA A 21 -16.05 9.01 24.74
N PRO A 22 -15.10 8.07 24.59
CA PRO A 22 -14.03 8.23 23.62
C PRO A 22 -14.67 8.33 22.23
N ARG A 23 -14.38 9.42 21.52
CA ARG A 23 -14.48 9.42 20.06
C ARG A 23 -13.35 8.51 19.59
N ASP A 24 -13.67 7.31 19.12
CA ASP A 24 -12.72 6.49 18.37
C ASP A 24 -12.26 7.31 17.17
N ARG A 25 -11.05 7.87 17.26
CA ARG A 25 -10.31 8.31 16.09
C ARG A 25 -9.96 7.03 15.33
N LEU A 26 -10.44 6.89 14.11
CA LEU A 26 -9.78 6.05 13.11
C LEU A 26 -8.40 6.69 12.86
N ASP A 27 -7.39 6.31 13.64
CA ASP A 27 -5.99 6.61 13.31
C ASP A 27 -5.67 5.78 12.06
N HIS A 28 -5.57 6.46 10.90
CA HIS A 28 -5.17 5.83 9.65
C HIS A 28 -3.65 5.69 9.64
N ASP A 29 -3.16 4.52 10.01
CA ASP A 29 -1.75 4.16 9.92
C ASP A 29 -1.37 3.88 8.45
N LEU A 30 -0.44 4.66 7.91
CA LEU A 30 0.02 4.60 6.52
C LEU A 30 1.45 4.05 6.47
N CYS A 31 1.91 3.60 5.31
CA CYS A 31 3.30 3.18 5.17
C CYS A 31 3.86 3.83 3.91
N THR A 32 5.08 4.32 4.00
CA THR A 32 5.84 4.81 2.85
C THR A 32 6.62 3.65 2.26
N ALA A 33 6.75 3.59 0.95
CA ALA A 33 7.77 2.79 0.28
C ALA A 33 8.50 3.67 -0.75
N THR A 34 9.81 3.47 -0.90
CA THR A 34 10.67 4.15 -1.88
C THR A 34 11.60 3.12 -2.49
N ALA A 35 11.62 3.04 -3.82
CA ALA A 35 12.58 2.23 -4.56
C ALA A 35 13.46 3.12 -5.44
N VAL A 36 14.75 2.81 -5.52
CA VAL A 36 15.71 3.43 -6.43
C VAL A 36 16.46 2.33 -7.16
N ASP A 37 16.39 2.37 -8.49
CA ASP A 37 17.14 1.43 -9.33
C ASP A 37 18.65 1.59 -9.13
N CYS A 38 19.39 0.48 -9.20
CA CYS A 38 20.84 0.46 -9.06
C CYS A 38 21.54 1.42 -10.05
N ALA A 39 21.02 1.58 -11.28
CA ALA A 39 21.62 2.50 -12.26
C ALA A 39 21.37 3.98 -11.92
N ALA A 40 20.43 4.26 -11.02
CA ALA A 40 20.13 5.60 -10.56
C ALA A 40 20.90 5.99 -9.28
N THR A 41 21.65 5.07 -8.68
CA THR A 41 22.52 5.34 -7.52
C THR A 41 23.98 5.49 -7.95
N ALA A 42 24.72 6.37 -7.27
CA ALA A 42 26.10 6.70 -7.63
C ALA A 42 27.08 5.53 -7.40
N ASP A 43 26.73 4.59 -6.53
CA ASP A 43 27.52 3.43 -6.15
C ASP A 43 27.00 2.11 -6.73
N GLY A 44 25.92 2.15 -7.51
CA GLY A 44 25.31 0.96 -8.12
C GLY A 44 24.47 0.12 -7.15
N GLY A 45 24.22 0.58 -5.92
CA GLY A 45 23.35 -0.10 -4.96
C GLY A 45 21.86 0.13 -5.26
N CYS A 46 21.04 -0.91 -5.23
CA CYS A 46 19.58 -0.75 -5.33
C CYS A 46 19.01 -0.40 -3.95
N ILE A 47 18.09 0.57 -3.89
CA ILE A 47 17.46 0.98 -2.63
C ILE A 47 16.00 0.53 -2.64
N ALA A 48 15.58 -0.14 -1.57
CA ALA A 48 14.19 -0.33 -1.23
C ALA A 48 14.03 0.06 0.24
N ALA A 49 13.25 1.09 0.50
CA ALA A 49 13.06 1.71 1.80
C ALA A 49 11.57 1.82 2.12
N THR A 50 11.22 1.80 3.40
CA THR A 50 9.83 1.90 3.84
C THR A 50 9.71 2.64 5.17
N SER A 51 8.65 3.44 5.36
CA SER A 51 8.20 3.87 6.68
C SER A 51 7.04 2.98 7.10
N ALA A 52 7.08 2.49 8.35
CA ALA A 52 6.00 1.73 8.95
C ALA A 52 5.29 2.64 9.96
N ASP A 53 4.27 3.38 9.52
CA ASP A 53 3.52 4.27 10.40
C ASP A 53 2.44 3.44 11.12
N GLY A 54 2.15 3.79 12.38
CA GLY A 54 1.50 2.87 13.31
C GLY A 54 1.21 3.49 14.68
N SER A 55 0.00 3.33 15.22
CA SER A 55 -0.36 3.83 16.57
C SER A 55 -1.33 2.89 17.32
N PRO A 56 -0.88 2.17 18.38
CA PRO A 56 0.50 1.78 18.71
C PRO A 56 0.97 0.54 17.93
N LEU A 57 2.20 0.59 17.41
CA LEU A 57 2.84 -0.49 16.63
C LEU A 57 4.06 -1.09 17.37
N ASP A 58 4.16 -2.41 17.42
CA ASP A 58 5.38 -3.14 17.84
C ASP A 58 6.45 -3.06 16.75
N PHE A 59 7.23 -1.98 16.75
CA PHE A 59 8.28 -1.67 15.78
C PHE A 59 9.64 -2.33 16.10
N ARG A 60 9.68 -3.32 17.01
CA ARG A 60 10.94 -3.98 17.37
C ARG A 60 11.66 -4.49 16.10
N MET A 61 12.85 -3.97 15.86
CA MET A 61 13.78 -4.47 14.85
C MET A 61 14.49 -5.70 15.42
N VAL A 62 14.07 -6.88 14.97
CA VAL A 62 14.52 -8.17 15.48
C VAL A 62 15.20 -8.94 14.37
N TYR A 63 16.45 -9.33 14.61
CA TYR A 63 17.09 -10.33 13.77
C TYR A 63 16.45 -11.70 14.03
N VAL A 64 15.81 -12.24 13.00
CA VAL A 64 15.33 -13.62 12.95
C VAL A 64 16.49 -14.46 12.40
N PRO A 65 17.08 -15.36 13.20
CA PRO A 65 18.22 -16.13 12.76
C PRO A 65 17.84 -17.13 11.65
N PRO A 66 18.83 -17.56 10.84
CA PRO A 66 18.68 -18.70 9.94
C PRO A 66 18.10 -19.89 10.69
N LYS A 67 17.15 -20.60 10.07
CA LYS A 67 16.61 -21.83 10.61
C LYS A 67 16.70 -22.94 9.58
N THR A 68 17.23 -24.08 10.01
CA THR A 68 17.23 -25.31 9.22
C THR A 68 15.92 -26.04 9.42
N TYR A 69 15.24 -26.32 8.32
CA TYR A 69 14.01 -27.11 8.29
C TYR A 69 14.27 -28.51 7.74
N GLY A 70 13.71 -29.52 8.41
CA GLY A 70 13.70 -30.91 7.97
C GLY A 70 12.45 -31.28 7.15
N PRO A 71 12.36 -32.54 6.67
CA PRO A 71 11.22 -33.01 5.88
C PRO A 71 9.88 -32.82 6.61
N GLY A 72 8.94 -32.13 5.96
CA GLY A 72 7.59 -31.90 6.48
C GLY A 72 7.50 -30.89 7.64
N GLU A 73 8.59 -30.20 7.97
CA GLU A 73 8.57 -29.16 8.98
C GLU A 73 7.83 -27.91 8.49
N LYS A 74 7.14 -27.25 9.43
CA LYS A 74 6.27 -26.12 9.14
C LYS A 74 6.64 -24.91 9.99
N ARG A 75 6.34 -23.73 9.48
CA ARG A 75 6.43 -22.46 10.21
C ARG A 75 5.05 -22.02 10.65
N ALA A 76 4.89 -21.68 11.92
CA ALA A 76 3.65 -21.13 12.46
C ALA A 76 3.33 -19.74 11.84
N VAL A 77 2.06 -19.52 11.56
CA VAL A 77 1.49 -18.24 11.14
C VAL A 77 0.64 -17.73 12.28
N TYR A 78 0.85 -16.47 12.68
CA TYR A 78 0.12 -15.82 13.76
C TYR A 78 -0.83 -14.77 13.19
N LYS A 79 -1.92 -14.49 13.91
CA LYS A 79 -2.76 -13.34 13.61
C LYS A 79 -1.93 -12.07 13.77
N GLN A 80 -1.96 -11.20 12.76
CA GLN A 80 -1.22 -9.94 12.81
C GLN A 80 -1.90 -8.99 13.79
N PHE A 81 -1.18 -8.60 14.84
CA PHE A 81 -1.55 -7.55 15.78
C PHE A 81 -0.55 -6.41 15.66
N GLN A 82 -1.02 -5.16 15.67
CA GLN A 82 -0.10 -4.02 15.67
C GLN A 82 0.42 -3.72 17.07
N ASN A 83 -0.38 -3.93 18.12
CA ASN A 83 -0.01 -3.66 19.51
C ASN A 83 1.17 -4.51 20.00
N TYR A 84 1.97 -3.95 20.90
CA TYR A 84 3.02 -4.69 21.60
C TYR A 84 2.43 -5.67 22.64
N PRO A 85 2.88 -6.94 22.68
CA PRO A 85 3.74 -7.59 21.68
C PRO A 85 2.93 -8.06 20.46
N ARG A 86 3.41 -7.77 19.24
CA ARG A 86 2.81 -8.23 17.97
C ARG A 86 2.79 -9.75 17.90
N ILE A 87 3.90 -10.35 18.35
CA ILE A 87 4.08 -11.78 18.52
C ILE A 87 4.90 -12.07 19.76
N VAL A 88 4.62 -13.23 20.37
CA VAL A 88 5.40 -13.84 21.43
C VAL A 88 5.74 -15.26 20.97
N ASP A 89 6.96 -15.42 20.44
CA ASP A 89 7.45 -16.67 19.88
C ASP A 89 8.98 -16.75 20.00
N ALA A 90 9.46 -17.31 21.11
CA ALA A 90 10.88 -17.51 21.35
C ALA A 90 11.55 -18.45 20.32
N SER A 91 10.77 -19.29 19.63
CA SER A 91 11.29 -20.20 18.60
C SER A 91 11.57 -19.48 17.28
N ARG A 92 10.96 -18.32 17.06
CA ARG A 92 11.21 -17.47 15.89
C ARG A 92 12.45 -16.60 16.08
N ALA A 93 12.56 -15.93 17.22
CA ALA A 93 13.77 -15.21 17.60
C ALA A 93 13.83 -15.06 19.12
N PRO A 94 15.04 -15.05 19.74
CA PRO A 94 15.18 -14.81 21.17
C PRO A 94 14.50 -13.50 21.63
N SER A 95 14.56 -12.45 20.80
CA SER A 95 13.96 -11.14 21.10
C SER A 95 12.43 -11.14 21.04
N TYR A 96 11.80 -12.23 20.55
CA TYR A 96 10.35 -12.46 20.62
C TYR A 96 9.93 -13.36 21.79
N ALA A 97 10.87 -13.73 22.67
CA ALA A 97 10.52 -14.39 23.92
C ALA A 97 9.63 -13.50 24.81
N PRO A 98 8.77 -14.09 25.66
CA PRO A 98 7.99 -13.32 26.62
C PRO A 98 8.89 -12.54 27.58
N THR A 99 8.56 -11.27 27.79
CA THR A 99 9.31 -10.35 28.66
C THR A 99 8.75 -10.25 30.08
N SER A 100 7.57 -10.84 30.32
CA SER A 100 6.95 -10.94 31.65
C SER A 100 6.12 -12.23 31.76
N PRO A 101 5.79 -12.68 33.00
CA PRO A 101 4.92 -13.84 33.21
C PRO A 101 3.51 -13.70 32.61
N ASP A 102 3.04 -12.46 32.40
CA ASP A 102 1.72 -12.18 31.83
C ASP A 102 1.71 -12.29 30.30
N GLN A 103 2.86 -12.19 29.64
CA GLN A 103 2.98 -12.37 28.19
C GLN A 103 2.91 -13.86 27.84
N LYS A 104 1.76 -14.29 27.33
CA LYS A 104 1.55 -15.66 26.86
C LYS A 104 2.08 -15.83 25.43
N PRO A 105 2.62 -17.02 25.07
CA PRO A 105 2.95 -17.34 23.69
C PRO A 105 1.77 -17.10 22.75
N SER A 106 2.07 -16.55 21.57
CA SER A 106 1.06 -16.33 20.54
C SER A 106 0.48 -17.66 20.05
N VAL A 107 -0.82 -17.70 19.79
CA VAL A 107 -1.51 -18.89 19.27
C VAL A 107 -1.42 -18.89 17.74
N PRO A 108 -0.84 -19.92 17.10
CA PRO A 108 -0.85 -20.03 15.64
C PRO A 108 -2.28 -20.11 15.09
N ILE A 109 -2.55 -19.37 14.02
CA ILE A 109 -3.78 -19.45 13.24
C ILE A 109 -3.65 -20.37 12.02
N GLY A 110 -2.43 -20.82 11.73
CA GLY A 110 -2.12 -21.69 10.60
C GLY A 110 -0.63 -22.02 10.55
N TYR A 111 -0.25 -22.77 9.52
CA TYR A 111 1.11 -23.21 9.29
C TYR A 111 1.45 -23.18 7.81
N ILE A 112 2.69 -22.82 7.49
CA ILE A 112 3.24 -22.84 6.13
C ILE A 112 4.28 -23.96 6.05
N ASP A 113 4.18 -24.82 5.04
CA ASP A 113 5.22 -25.79 4.72
C ASP A 113 6.52 -25.08 4.35
N MET A 114 7.61 -25.47 5.01
CA MET A 114 8.93 -24.89 4.76
C MET A 114 9.75 -25.83 3.87
N PRO A 115 10.55 -25.30 2.93
CA PRO A 115 11.46 -26.11 2.16
C PRO A 115 12.53 -26.72 3.07
N GLU A 116 12.94 -27.95 2.77
CA GLU A 116 14.09 -28.56 3.44
C GLU A 116 15.35 -27.73 3.19
N GLY A 117 16.14 -27.52 4.24
CA GLY A 117 17.36 -26.71 4.19
C GLY A 117 17.33 -25.50 5.12
N THR A 118 18.35 -24.65 5.01
CA THR A 118 18.54 -23.50 5.90
C THR A 118 18.04 -22.24 5.23
N THR A 119 17.09 -21.55 5.86
CA THR A 119 16.67 -20.21 5.43
C THR A 119 17.73 -19.18 5.75
N TYR A 120 17.74 -18.07 5.03
CA TYR A 120 18.55 -16.91 5.44
C TYR A 120 18.02 -16.30 6.73
N GLY A 121 18.95 -15.75 7.52
CA GLY A 121 18.62 -14.82 8.59
C GLY A 121 18.16 -13.49 8.00
N TYR A 122 17.22 -12.83 8.67
CA TYR A 122 16.71 -11.55 8.20
C TYR A 122 16.30 -10.64 9.35
N TRP A 123 16.31 -9.34 9.08
CA TRP A 123 15.81 -8.33 9.99
C TRP A 123 14.29 -8.21 9.81
N ASP A 124 13.54 -8.44 10.88
CA ASP A 124 12.08 -8.34 10.97
C ASP A 124 11.72 -7.09 11.78
N ALA A 125 10.73 -6.33 11.32
CA ALA A 125 10.12 -5.23 12.06
C ALA A 125 8.61 -5.52 12.20
N ALA A 126 7.75 -4.58 11.80
CA ALA A 126 6.32 -4.89 11.59
C ALA A 126 6.13 -5.97 10.50
N TYR A 127 7.06 -6.00 9.54
CA TYR A 127 7.21 -6.97 8.46
C TYR A 127 8.70 -7.18 8.16
N GLY A 128 9.04 -8.18 7.34
CA GLY A 128 10.43 -8.44 6.95
C GLY A 128 11.04 -7.24 6.24
N VAL A 129 12.27 -6.88 6.61
CA VAL A 129 12.98 -5.70 6.10
C VAL A 129 14.03 -6.10 5.08
N MET A 130 15.04 -6.86 5.50
CA MET A 130 16.12 -7.32 4.62
C MET A 130 16.76 -8.60 5.15
N ASN A 131 17.07 -9.55 4.26
CA ASN A 131 17.81 -10.77 4.61
C ASN A 131 19.33 -10.61 4.44
N GLU A 132 20.11 -11.52 5.01
CA GLU A 132 21.59 -11.47 5.00
C GLU A 132 22.21 -11.66 3.60
N ALA A 133 21.40 -12.04 2.60
CA ALA A 133 21.81 -12.11 1.21
C ALA A 133 21.53 -10.80 0.44
N GLY A 134 21.15 -9.72 1.13
CA GLY A 134 20.97 -8.39 0.56
C GLY A 134 19.63 -8.18 -0.15
N LEU A 135 18.63 -9.03 0.10
CA LEU A 135 17.29 -8.79 -0.39
C LEU A 135 16.46 -7.97 0.59
N SER A 136 15.96 -6.84 0.10
CA SER A 136 14.90 -6.07 0.74
C SER A 136 13.50 -6.58 0.38
N MET A 137 12.59 -6.55 1.36
CA MET A 137 11.21 -7.02 1.23
C MET A 137 10.22 -5.84 1.29
N ASP A 138 9.31 -5.76 0.33
CA ASP A 138 8.13 -4.87 0.32
C ASP A 138 6.88 -5.68 -0.06
N SER A 139 5.71 -5.12 0.21
CA SER A 139 4.37 -5.61 -0.09
C SER A 139 4.09 -5.90 -1.56
N ASN A 140 4.92 -5.42 -2.52
CA ASN A 140 4.78 -5.72 -3.95
C ASN A 140 6.13 -5.95 -4.64
N ARG A 141 6.71 -7.16 -4.50
CA ARG A 141 8.00 -7.51 -5.12
C ARG A 141 7.83 -8.31 -6.41
N TYR A 142 8.53 -7.89 -7.48
CA TYR A 142 8.58 -8.59 -8.77
C TYR A 142 9.39 -9.88 -8.70
N ALA A 143 8.99 -10.92 -9.44
CA ALA A 143 9.75 -12.17 -9.50
C ALA A 143 11.10 -11.96 -10.20
N GLY A 144 12.03 -12.86 -9.94
CA GLY A 144 13.30 -12.93 -10.64
C GLY A 144 13.20 -12.92 -12.14
N GLY A 145 14.11 -12.19 -12.78
CA GLY A 145 14.37 -12.28 -14.21
C GLY A 145 15.09 -13.58 -14.58
N ARG A 146 15.42 -13.73 -15.87
CA ARG A 146 16.06 -14.94 -16.45
C ARG A 146 17.34 -15.38 -15.72
N ALA A 147 18.04 -14.46 -15.08
CA ALA A 147 19.25 -14.75 -14.31
C ALA A 147 18.98 -15.63 -13.07
N GLU A 148 17.82 -15.50 -12.40
CA GLU A 148 17.52 -16.35 -11.23
C GLU A 148 17.40 -17.83 -11.64
N ALA A 149 16.94 -18.11 -12.86
CA ALA A 149 16.82 -19.47 -13.39
C ALA A 149 18.17 -20.14 -13.72
N THR A 150 19.29 -19.41 -13.71
CA THR A 150 20.62 -19.99 -13.93
C THR A 150 21.29 -20.47 -12.64
N PHE A 151 20.66 -20.25 -11.48
CA PHE A 151 21.16 -20.73 -10.20
C PHE A 151 20.51 -22.08 -9.88
N GLN A 152 21.34 -23.07 -9.52
CA GLN A 152 20.86 -24.41 -9.14
C GLN A 152 20.04 -24.37 -7.83
N HIS A 153 20.31 -23.41 -6.96
CA HIS A 153 19.64 -23.17 -5.68
C HIS A 153 19.59 -21.66 -5.37
N GLY A 154 18.49 -21.17 -4.78
CA GLY A 154 18.29 -19.77 -4.41
C GLY A 154 16.82 -19.36 -4.55
N ALA A 155 16.28 -18.64 -3.56
CA ALA A 155 14.93 -18.10 -3.61
C ALA A 155 14.83 -16.90 -2.66
N TRP A 156 13.81 -16.09 -2.89
CA TRP A 156 13.52 -14.93 -2.09
C TRP A 156 12.14 -15.03 -1.44
N GLU A 157 11.96 -14.31 -0.33
CA GLU A 157 10.69 -14.23 0.39
C GLU A 157 9.58 -13.64 -0.52
N ARG A 158 8.43 -14.31 -0.55
CA ARG A 158 7.29 -13.98 -1.43
C ARG A 158 6.26 -13.14 -0.66
N ALA A 159 5.95 -11.95 -1.16
CA ALA A 159 4.82 -11.16 -0.67
C ALA A 159 3.49 -11.91 -0.87
N ILE A 160 2.55 -11.73 0.05
CA ILE A 160 1.23 -12.40 -0.02
C ILE A 160 0.40 -11.80 -1.17
N SER A 161 0.32 -10.46 -1.18
CA SER A 161 -0.19 -9.64 -2.30
C SER A 161 0.98 -9.39 -3.24
N LEU A 162 0.85 -9.64 -4.55
CA LEU A 162 1.92 -9.40 -5.51
C LEU A 162 1.39 -9.06 -6.91
N TYR A 163 2.22 -8.44 -7.74
CA TYR A 163 1.90 -7.98 -9.10
C TYR A 163 1.27 -9.02 -10.05
N ARG A 164 1.50 -10.33 -9.84
CA ARG A 164 0.86 -11.41 -10.63
C ARG A 164 -0.31 -12.09 -9.92
N THR A 165 -0.88 -11.46 -8.89
CA THR A 165 -2.09 -11.93 -8.24
C THR A 165 -3.25 -11.72 -9.18
N MET A 166 -3.86 -12.80 -9.67
CA MET A 166 -4.96 -12.71 -10.64
C MET A 166 -6.28 -12.32 -9.99
N TYR A 167 -6.47 -12.76 -8.75
CA TYR A 167 -7.61 -12.44 -7.90
C TYR A 167 -7.30 -12.83 -6.46
N SER A 168 -8.09 -12.31 -5.53
CA SER A 168 -8.20 -12.74 -4.14
C SER A 168 -9.68 -12.96 -3.82
N TYR A 169 -9.98 -13.91 -2.95
CA TYR A 169 -11.35 -14.11 -2.48
C TYR A 169 -11.43 -14.55 -1.03
N ILE A 170 -12.56 -14.21 -0.40
CA ILE A 170 -12.95 -14.69 0.92
C ILE A 170 -14.31 -15.37 0.74
N ALA A 171 -14.36 -16.68 0.96
CA ALA A 171 -15.60 -17.44 0.93
C ALA A 171 -16.17 -17.58 2.35
N VAL A 172 -17.43 -17.20 2.54
CA VAL A 172 -18.14 -17.24 3.81
C VAL A 172 -19.43 -18.05 3.64
N THR A 173 -19.62 -19.04 4.51
CA THR A 173 -20.85 -19.84 4.57
C THR A 173 -21.70 -19.37 5.74
N TYR A 174 -22.93 -18.93 5.44
CA TYR A 174 -23.95 -18.64 6.44
C TYR A 174 -24.94 -19.82 6.50
N LYS A 175 -25.88 -19.74 7.46
CA LYS A 175 -26.87 -20.80 7.67
C LYS A 175 -27.74 -21.07 6.44
N ASP A 176 -28.14 -20.00 5.74
CA ASP A 176 -29.18 -20.06 4.70
C ASP A 176 -28.68 -19.61 3.30
N TYR A 177 -27.45 -19.09 3.20
CA TYR A 177 -26.81 -18.64 1.95
C TYR A 177 -25.28 -18.62 2.11
N ASN A 178 -24.54 -18.41 1.02
CA ASN A 178 -23.09 -18.22 1.04
C ASN A 178 -22.73 -16.92 0.34
N VAL A 179 -21.53 -16.41 0.62
CA VAL A 179 -20.99 -15.19 0.00
C VAL A 179 -19.55 -15.44 -0.39
N ILE A 180 -19.17 -15.02 -1.59
CA ILE A 180 -17.78 -14.91 -2.03
C ILE A 180 -17.48 -13.43 -2.17
N TYR A 181 -16.67 -12.88 -1.28
CA TYR A 181 -16.06 -11.57 -1.50
C TYR A 181 -14.93 -11.77 -2.50
N PHE A 182 -15.08 -11.30 -3.74
CA PHE A 182 -14.14 -11.50 -4.83
C PHE A 182 -13.50 -10.18 -5.24
N ALA A 183 -12.17 -10.12 -5.24
CA ALA A 183 -11.40 -8.99 -5.72
C ALA A 183 -10.53 -9.46 -6.90
N PRO A 184 -10.76 -9.00 -8.13
CA PRO A 184 -9.87 -9.30 -9.25
C PRO A 184 -8.55 -8.52 -9.08
N MET A 185 -7.43 -9.05 -9.58
CA MET A 185 -6.09 -8.49 -9.38
C MET A 185 -5.64 -8.51 -7.90
N THR A 186 -4.60 -7.76 -7.56
CA THR A 186 -3.98 -7.74 -6.22
C THR A 186 -4.84 -6.97 -5.19
N PRO A 187 -5.05 -7.50 -3.96
CA PRO A 187 -5.90 -6.87 -2.95
C PRO A 187 -5.58 -5.42 -2.60
N HIS A 188 -4.30 -5.02 -2.63
CA HIS A 188 -3.92 -3.65 -2.26
C HIS A 188 -4.32 -2.59 -3.30
N ALA A 189 -4.75 -3.01 -4.50
CA ALA A 189 -5.14 -2.14 -5.59
C ALA A 189 -6.53 -2.52 -6.15
N SER A 190 -7.31 -3.33 -5.44
CA SER A 190 -8.61 -3.85 -5.88
C SER A 190 -9.68 -3.70 -4.80
N VAL A 191 -10.93 -4.06 -5.10
CA VAL A 191 -12.06 -3.98 -4.17
C VAL A 191 -12.75 -5.32 -4.09
N TYR A 192 -13.13 -5.74 -2.89
CA TYR A 192 -13.92 -6.95 -2.70
C TYR A 192 -15.39 -6.75 -3.06
N ILE A 193 -15.86 -7.44 -4.10
CA ILE A 193 -17.26 -7.48 -4.56
C ILE A 193 -17.99 -8.68 -3.93
N PRO A 194 -19.16 -8.51 -3.29
CA PRO A 194 -19.88 -9.59 -2.63
C PRO A 194 -20.74 -10.42 -3.60
N ILE A 195 -20.33 -11.63 -3.94
CA ILE A 195 -21.10 -12.55 -4.78
C ILE A 195 -21.94 -13.48 -3.89
N ILE A 196 -23.25 -13.33 -3.93
CA ILE A 196 -24.19 -14.22 -3.23
C ILE A 196 -24.26 -15.57 -3.95
N VAL A 197 -24.18 -16.67 -3.19
CA VAL A 197 -24.29 -18.05 -3.69
C VAL A 197 -25.37 -18.81 -2.93
N LYS A 198 -26.44 -19.20 -3.63
CA LYS A 198 -27.63 -19.85 -3.05
C LYS A 198 -28.25 -20.90 -3.98
N HIS A 199 -29.14 -21.74 -3.44
CA HIS A 199 -29.74 -22.85 -4.19
C HIS A 199 -30.60 -22.40 -5.38
N ASP A 200 -31.29 -21.27 -5.26
CA ASP A 200 -32.18 -20.67 -6.24
C ASP A 200 -31.53 -19.42 -6.88
N GLN A 201 -30.30 -19.56 -7.36
CA GLN A 201 -29.51 -18.49 -7.96
C GLN A 201 -30.24 -17.81 -9.13
N THR A 202 -30.43 -16.49 -9.04
CA THR A 202 -31.13 -15.68 -10.04
C THR A 202 -30.17 -14.90 -10.95
N VAL A 203 -29.08 -14.37 -10.40
CA VAL A 203 -28.01 -13.71 -11.15
C VAL A 203 -26.93 -14.74 -11.47
N LYS A 204 -26.66 -14.90 -12.76
CA LYS A 204 -25.71 -15.89 -13.30
C LYS A 204 -24.55 -15.25 -14.07
N SER A 205 -24.53 -13.92 -14.11
CA SER A 205 -23.49 -13.17 -14.80
C SER A 205 -23.25 -11.84 -14.10
N ILE A 206 -21.98 -11.49 -13.95
CA ILE A 206 -21.48 -10.20 -13.47
C ILE A 206 -20.38 -9.77 -14.46
N PRO A 207 -20.74 -9.13 -15.59
CA PRO A 207 -19.83 -8.80 -16.69
C PRO A 207 -18.52 -8.14 -16.27
N ALA A 208 -18.57 -7.22 -15.30
CA ALA A 208 -17.40 -6.54 -14.74
C ALA A 208 -16.32 -7.50 -14.19
N LEU A 209 -16.71 -8.69 -13.74
CA LEU A 209 -15.79 -9.74 -13.25
C LEU A 209 -15.40 -10.74 -14.35
N GLU A 210 -16.23 -10.88 -15.39
CA GLU A 210 -16.07 -11.86 -16.46
C GLU A 210 -15.14 -11.41 -17.58
N TYR A 211 -15.14 -10.11 -17.94
CA TYR A 211 -14.34 -9.54 -19.02
C TYR A 211 -12.85 -9.37 -18.65
N SER A 212 -12.25 -10.40 -18.07
CA SER A 212 -10.92 -10.36 -17.45
C SER A 212 -9.82 -11.01 -18.32
N TRP A 213 -10.00 -11.07 -19.64
CA TRP A 213 -8.96 -11.61 -20.52
C TRP A 213 -7.78 -10.64 -20.64
N GLN A 214 -6.60 -11.10 -20.25
CA GLN A 214 -5.38 -10.27 -20.14
C GLN A 214 -4.73 -9.94 -21.49
N GLY A 215 -5.18 -10.56 -22.58
CA GLY A 215 -4.63 -10.32 -23.91
C GLY A 215 -5.13 -9.03 -24.57
N GLU A 216 -6.24 -8.48 -24.08
CA GLU A 216 -6.88 -7.29 -24.66
C GLU A 216 -7.51 -6.45 -23.55
N PHE A 217 -7.15 -5.18 -23.51
CA PHE A 217 -7.71 -4.22 -22.55
C PHE A 217 -9.23 -4.11 -22.71
N SER A 218 -9.94 -4.08 -21.58
CA SER A 218 -11.38 -3.79 -21.55
C SER A 218 -11.69 -2.80 -20.44
N ASP A 219 -12.33 -1.69 -20.79
CA ASP A 219 -12.85 -0.70 -19.85
C ASP A 219 -14.10 -1.18 -19.09
N LYS A 220 -14.64 -2.34 -19.47
CA LYS A 220 -15.74 -3.03 -18.78
C LYS A 220 -15.24 -4.08 -17.79
N SER A 221 -13.94 -4.09 -17.50
CA SER A 221 -13.31 -5.12 -16.69
C SER A 221 -12.75 -4.53 -15.41
N LEU A 222 -13.28 -5.00 -14.28
CA LEU A 222 -12.75 -4.62 -12.98
C LEU A 222 -11.31 -5.13 -12.80
N TRP A 223 -10.94 -6.24 -13.47
CA TRP A 223 -9.56 -6.72 -13.48
C TRP A 223 -8.63 -5.70 -14.15
N TRP A 224 -8.95 -5.24 -15.37
CA TRP A 224 -8.14 -4.23 -16.05
C TRP A 224 -8.12 -2.89 -15.31
N ALA A 225 -9.26 -2.47 -14.75
CA ALA A 225 -9.31 -1.27 -13.94
C ALA A 225 -8.37 -1.37 -12.71
N SER A 226 -8.38 -2.51 -12.01
CA SER A 226 -7.48 -2.79 -10.88
C SER A 226 -6.01 -2.91 -11.28
N GLU A 227 -5.72 -3.54 -12.42
CA GLU A 227 -4.37 -3.64 -13.00
C GLU A 227 -3.79 -2.24 -13.27
N THR A 228 -4.56 -1.34 -13.88
CA THR A 228 -4.09 0.00 -14.21
C THR A 228 -3.83 0.87 -12.98
N VAL A 229 -4.61 0.67 -11.90
CA VAL A 229 -4.37 1.32 -10.60
C VAL A 229 -3.10 0.75 -9.97
N CYS A 230 -2.95 -0.57 -9.90
CA CYS A 230 -1.76 -1.25 -9.37
C CYS A 230 -0.47 -0.75 -10.05
N ASN A 231 -0.45 -0.74 -11.39
CA ASN A 231 0.73 -0.36 -12.15
C ASN A 231 1.10 1.13 -11.98
N VAL A 232 0.11 2.01 -11.85
CA VAL A 232 0.39 3.44 -11.59
C VAL A 232 0.87 3.66 -10.17
N MET A 233 0.31 2.94 -9.19
CA MET A 233 0.73 3.03 -7.79
C MET A 233 2.21 2.73 -7.61
N ASP A 234 2.79 1.80 -8.37
CA ASP A 234 4.22 1.48 -8.29
C ASP A 234 5.14 2.69 -8.55
N LEU A 235 4.66 3.74 -9.24
CA LEU A 235 5.46 4.94 -9.49
C LEU A 235 5.71 5.76 -8.23
N LYS A 236 4.70 5.88 -7.36
CA LYS A 236 4.69 6.78 -6.18
C LYS A 236 3.81 6.21 -5.06
N TYR A 237 4.04 4.93 -4.74
CA TYR A 237 3.17 4.12 -3.88
C TYR A 237 2.81 4.83 -2.57
N MET A 238 3.80 5.39 -1.87
CA MET A 238 3.61 6.14 -0.61
C MET A 238 2.47 7.15 -0.66
N TYR A 239 2.37 7.89 -1.76
CA TYR A 239 1.39 8.96 -1.88
C TYR A 239 0.06 8.42 -2.40
N MET A 240 0.13 7.57 -3.43
CA MET A 240 -1.02 7.05 -4.16
C MET A 240 -1.84 6.05 -3.34
N ILE A 241 -1.21 5.24 -2.49
CA ILE A 241 -1.90 4.26 -1.65
C ILE A 241 -2.92 4.91 -0.70
N ASN A 242 -2.72 6.16 -0.31
CA ASN A 242 -3.63 6.88 0.59
C ASN A 242 -4.96 7.19 -0.10
N ASP A 243 -4.89 7.63 -1.35
CA ASP A 243 -6.07 7.91 -2.16
C ASP A 243 -6.80 6.61 -2.54
N VAL A 244 -6.05 5.55 -2.87
CA VAL A 244 -6.60 4.24 -3.20
C VAL A 244 -7.28 3.60 -1.99
N ARG A 245 -6.64 3.57 -0.81
CA ARG A 245 -7.24 3.03 0.42
C ARG A 245 -8.50 3.79 0.83
N LYS A 246 -8.51 5.10 0.64
CA LYS A 246 -9.70 5.91 0.91
C LYS A 246 -10.86 5.48 -0.01
N ALA A 247 -10.61 5.36 -1.31
CA ALA A 247 -11.64 4.91 -2.26
C ALA A 247 -12.04 3.44 -2.03
N GLN A 248 -11.10 2.57 -1.68
CA GLN A 248 -11.38 1.18 -1.29
C GLN A 248 -12.32 1.16 -0.09
N TYR A 249 -11.99 1.88 0.98
CA TYR A 249 -12.83 1.95 2.17
C TYR A 249 -14.24 2.48 1.85
N GLU A 250 -14.36 3.53 1.05
CA GLU A 250 -15.67 4.09 0.68
C GLU A 250 -16.55 3.05 -0.03
N ILE A 251 -15.98 2.24 -0.93
CA ILE A 251 -16.73 1.20 -1.65
C ILE A 251 -16.97 -0.03 -0.78
N GLU A 252 -15.98 -0.51 -0.02
CA GLU A 252 -16.15 -1.68 0.85
C GLU A 252 -17.07 -1.39 2.03
N HIS A 253 -17.15 -0.14 2.50
CA HIS A 253 -18.15 0.28 3.46
C HIS A 253 -19.58 0.25 2.87
N GLU A 254 -19.74 0.64 1.60
CA GLU A 254 -21.02 0.47 0.89
C GLU A 254 -21.41 -1.01 0.82
N VAL A 255 -20.45 -1.90 0.55
CA VAL A 255 -20.64 -3.35 0.61
C VAL A 255 -21.08 -3.81 2.01
N ASP A 256 -20.39 -3.38 3.06
CA ASP A 256 -20.72 -3.75 4.45
C ASP A 256 -22.15 -3.33 4.82
N VAL A 257 -22.54 -2.10 4.47
CA VAL A 257 -23.89 -1.58 4.69
C VAL A 257 -24.92 -2.38 3.89
N MET A 258 -24.64 -2.68 2.61
CA MET A 258 -25.52 -3.48 1.76
C MET A 258 -25.72 -4.88 2.35
N MET A 259 -24.63 -5.53 2.76
CA MET A 259 -24.66 -6.86 3.39
C MET A 259 -25.35 -6.88 4.76
N ALA A 260 -25.33 -5.77 5.51
CA ALA A 260 -25.96 -5.68 6.82
C ALA A 260 -27.46 -5.32 6.77
N THR A 261 -27.90 -4.61 5.73
CA THR A 261 -29.25 -4.03 5.67
C THR A 261 -30.18 -4.69 4.66
N GLU A 262 -29.64 -5.43 3.69
CA GLU A 262 -30.40 -6.00 2.58
C GLU A 262 -30.46 -7.54 2.65
N SER A 263 -31.52 -8.11 2.07
CA SER A 263 -31.61 -9.55 1.90
C SER A 263 -30.62 -10.05 0.84
N PRO A 264 -30.17 -11.32 0.90
CA PRO A 264 -29.27 -11.89 -0.10
C PRO A 264 -29.78 -11.74 -1.55
N ASP A 265 -31.09 -11.85 -1.79
CA ASP A 265 -31.68 -11.65 -3.13
C ASP A 265 -31.54 -10.20 -3.64
N GLN A 266 -31.67 -9.23 -2.73
CA GLN A 266 -31.48 -7.81 -3.07
C GLN A 266 -30.02 -7.51 -3.39
N VAL A 267 -29.09 -8.04 -2.60
CA VAL A 267 -27.65 -7.91 -2.88
C VAL A 267 -27.32 -8.55 -4.23
N GLU A 268 -27.76 -9.79 -4.44
CA GLU A 268 -27.53 -10.56 -5.67
C GLU A 268 -27.93 -9.76 -6.91
N THR A 269 -29.16 -9.22 -6.93
CA THR A 269 -29.72 -8.49 -8.08
C THR A 269 -29.02 -7.15 -8.38
N LYS A 270 -28.24 -6.60 -7.45
CA LYS A 270 -27.49 -5.36 -7.63
C LYS A 270 -26.08 -5.55 -8.22
N MET A 271 -25.55 -6.77 -8.23
CA MET A 271 -24.11 -7.00 -8.46
C MET A 271 -23.60 -6.62 -9.85
N ASP A 272 -24.43 -6.73 -10.89
CA ASP A 272 -24.06 -6.30 -12.25
C ASP A 272 -23.76 -4.79 -12.28
N GLY A 273 -24.76 -3.97 -11.94
CA GLY A 273 -24.60 -2.51 -11.90
C GLY A 273 -23.61 -2.01 -10.83
N PHE A 274 -23.47 -2.73 -9.72
CA PHE A 274 -22.43 -2.43 -8.74
C PHE A 274 -21.03 -2.67 -9.31
N GLY A 275 -20.81 -3.81 -10.00
CA GLY A 275 -19.54 -4.11 -10.66
C GLY A 275 -19.15 -3.06 -11.71
N ASP A 276 -20.10 -2.60 -12.52
CA ASP A 276 -19.87 -1.53 -13.50
C ASP A 276 -19.47 -0.21 -12.82
N ASN A 277 -20.17 0.18 -11.75
CA ASN A 277 -19.87 1.39 -10.98
C ASN A 277 -18.46 1.33 -10.36
N VAL A 278 -18.09 0.19 -9.75
CA VAL A 278 -16.75 0.03 -9.18
C VAL A 278 -15.69 0.09 -10.28
N THR A 279 -15.94 -0.52 -11.43
CA THR A 279 -15.02 -0.49 -12.59
C THR A 279 -14.78 0.94 -13.06
N GLU A 280 -15.84 1.72 -13.25
CA GLU A 280 -15.74 3.14 -13.64
C GLU A 280 -14.96 3.96 -12.59
N LYS A 281 -15.28 3.78 -11.30
CA LYS A 281 -14.56 4.46 -10.20
C LYS A 281 -13.07 4.12 -10.21
N TRP A 282 -12.69 2.87 -10.47
CA TRP A 282 -11.30 2.45 -10.49
C TRP A 282 -10.53 2.95 -11.72
N LEU A 283 -11.15 2.98 -12.90
CA LEU A 283 -10.56 3.62 -14.08
C LEU A 283 -10.36 5.13 -13.85
N ASN A 284 -11.32 5.79 -13.21
CA ASN A 284 -11.16 7.19 -12.83
C ASN A 284 -10.08 7.38 -11.76
N MET A 285 -9.90 6.42 -10.85
CA MET A 285 -8.80 6.42 -9.89
C MET A 285 -7.45 6.38 -10.61
N HIS A 286 -7.28 5.53 -11.62
CA HIS A 286 -6.05 5.51 -12.43
C HIS A 286 -5.66 6.91 -12.96
N TYR A 287 -6.61 7.61 -13.62
CA TYR A 287 -6.34 8.95 -14.14
C TYR A 287 -6.15 9.99 -13.04
N THR A 288 -6.86 9.85 -11.91
CA THR A 288 -6.70 10.71 -10.75
C THR A 288 -5.28 10.59 -10.18
N LEU A 289 -4.75 9.38 -10.04
CA LEU A 289 -3.38 9.16 -9.57
C LEU A 289 -2.35 9.74 -10.54
N LEU A 290 -2.52 9.52 -11.85
CA LEU A 290 -1.63 10.12 -12.85
C LEU A 290 -1.62 11.64 -12.80
N GLY A 291 -2.81 12.27 -12.74
CA GLY A 291 -2.95 13.73 -12.73
C GLY A 291 -2.48 14.36 -11.43
N LYS A 292 -2.87 13.79 -10.28
CA LYS A 292 -2.53 14.33 -8.96
C LYS A 292 -1.04 14.26 -8.67
N TYR A 293 -0.33 13.25 -9.20
CA TYR A 293 1.07 12.97 -8.88
C TYR A 293 2.03 13.09 -10.09
N GLN A 294 1.67 13.91 -11.07
CA GLN A 294 2.42 14.10 -12.31
C GLN A 294 3.80 14.75 -12.09
N ASN A 295 4.77 14.44 -12.97
CA ASN A 295 5.99 15.24 -13.21
C ASN A 295 6.86 15.57 -11.97
N GLY A 296 6.81 14.75 -10.91
CA GLY A 296 7.54 15.03 -9.66
C GLY A 296 6.81 15.97 -8.70
N TYR A 297 5.51 16.19 -8.92
CA TYR A 297 4.61 16.97 -8.07
C TYR A 297 3.59 16.04 -7.39
N SER A 298 2.91 16.59 -6.39
CA SER A 298 1.69 16.09 -5.80
C SER A 298 0.63 17.21 -5.81
N ASP A 299 -0.60 16.87 -5.46
CA ASP A 299 -1.70 17.82 -5.40
C ASP A 299 -1.87 18.58 -6.72
N TRP A 300 -2.01 17.85 -7.83
CA TRP A 300 -2.28 18.42 -9.16
C TRP A 300 -1.24 19.44 -9.67
N GLY A 301 -0.01 19.36 -9.19
CA GLY A 301 1.06 20.30 -9.55
C GLY A 301 1.23 21.46 -8.56
N TYR A 302 0.35 21.61 -7.57
CA TYR A 302 0.45 22.67 -6.57
C TYR A 302 1.55 22.42 -5.53
N THR A 303 1.94 21.16 -5.33
CA THR A 303 3.01 20.80 -4.40
C THR A 303 4.16 20.14 -5.16
N GLN A 304 5.34 20.76 -5.15
CA GLN A 304 6.54 20.12 -5.69
C GLN A 304 7.08 19.11 -4.67
N VAL A 305 7.19 17.85 -5.08
CA VAL A 305 7.82 16.80 -4.26
C VAL A 305 9.31 16.71 -4.61
N GLY A 306 9.66 16.84 -5.89
CA GLY A 306 11.03 16.82 -6.36
C GLY A 306 11.74 15.47 -6.13
N TYR A 307 13.07 15.48 -6.24
CA TYR A 307 13.95 14.38 -5.84
C TYR A 307 14.67 14.77 -4.55
N GLY A 308 14.74 13.86 -3.59
CA GLY A 308 15.35 14.10 -2.28
C GLY A 308 14.32 14.50 -1.22
N PRO A 309 13.67 13.52 -0.56
CA PRO A 309 12.58 13.78 0.38
C PRO A 309 13.04 14.46 1.68
N SER A 310 14.35 14.53 1.93
CA SER A 310 14.91 15.22 3.09
C SER A 310 16.36 15.69 2.85
N THR A 311 16.81 16.60 3.71
CA THR A 311 18.20 17.08 3.74
C THR A 311 19.18 15.95 4.05
N GLU A 312 18.81 15.00 4.91
CA GLU A 312 19.63 13.82 5.25
C GLU A 312 19.83 12.92 4.04
N TRP A 313 18.78 12.71 3.23
CA TRP A 313 18.89 11.94 2.00
C TRP A 313 19.81 12.64 0.99
N LEU A 314 19.68 13.96 0.82
CA LEU A 314 20.57 14.75 -0.06
C LEU A 314 22.02 14.68 0.41
N HIS A 315 22.24 14.71 1.72
CA HIS A 315 23.56 14.51 2.32
C HIS A 315 24.14 13.14 2.01
N ALA A 316 23.34 12.08 2.17
CA ALA A 316 23.76 10.71 1.89
C ALA A 316 24.01 10.47 0.39
N ALA A 317 23.24 11.11 -0.49
CA ALA A 317 23.42 11.05 -1.94
C ALA A 317 24.65 11.84 -2.44
N GLY A 318 25.38 12.51 -1.54
CA GLY A 318 26.54 13.32 -1.88
C GLY A 318 26.19 14.55 -2.71
N PHE A 319 24.96 15.06 -2.60
CA PHE A 319 24.51 16.22 -3.38
C PHE A 319 25.40 17.46 -3.16
N GLN A 320 25.84 17.65 -1.91
CA GLN A 320 26.79 18.69 -1.50
C GLN A 320 28.21 18.47 -2.02
N ASP A 321 28.56 17.25 -2.42
CA ASP A 321 29.91 16.85 -2.82
C ASP A 321 30.13 16.99 -4.33
N PHE A 322 29.15 17.55 -5.05
CA PHE A 322 29.26 17.86 -6.47
C PHE A 322 30.50 18.74 -6.72
N GLN A 323 31.43 18.25 -7.56
CA GLN A 323 32.75 18.85 -7.80
C GLN A 323 32.69 20.11 -8.69
N ALA A 324 31.87 21.08 -8.31
CA ALA A 324 31.88 22.42 -8.87
C ALA A 324 31.97 23.44 -7.75
N THR A 325 32.94 24.34 -7.87
CA THR A 325 33.12 25.44 -6.94
C THR A 325 31.97 26.44 -7.06
N PRO A 326 31.65 27.19 -6.00
CA PRO A 326 30.66 28.28 -6.07
C PRO A 326 30.95 29.29 -7.20
N ALA A 327 32.24 29.55 -7.49
CA ALA A 327 32.65 30.40 -8.60
C ALA A 327 32.25 29.83 -9.98
N GLN A 328 32.41 28.51 -10.19
CA GLN A 328 31.99 27.84 -11.42
C GLN A 328 30.46 27.87 -11.60
N PHE A 329 29.70 27.70 -10.51
CA PHE A 329 28.24 27.87 -10.57
C PHE A 329 27.80 29.31 -10.86
N THR A 330 28.50 30.29 -10.30
CA THR A 330 28.24 31.70 -10.55
C THR A 330 28.49 32.04 -12.02
N GLU A 331 29.62 31.59 -12.57
CA GLU A 331 29.94 31.79 -13.99
C GLU A 331 28.99 31.02 -14.92
N LEU A 332 28.55 29.82 -14.55
CA LEU A 332 27.51 29.10 -15.28
C LEU A 332 26.20 29.91 -15.34
N ARG A 333 25.75 30.46 -14.22
CA ARG A 333 24.53 31.29 -14.16
C ARG A 333 24.66 32.55 -15.02
N ARG A 334 25.81 33.23 -14.96
CA ARG A 334 26.11 34.41 -15.79
C ARG A 334 26.04 34.08 -17.29
N ARG A 335 26.57 32.92 -17.70
CA ARG A 335 26.49 32.46 -19.10
C ARG A 335 25.04 32.17 -19.50
N TYR A 336 24.26 31.50 -18.66
CA TYR A 336 22.83 31.26 -18.92
C TYR A 336 22.04 32.57 -19.08
N GLU A 337 22.23 33.54 -18.19
CA GLU A 337 21.58 34.85 -18.31
C GLU A 337 21.93 35.57 -19.61
N LYS A 338 23.19 35.48 -20.05
CA LYS A 338 23.61 36.04 -21.34
C LYS A 338 22.90 35.35 -22.50
N THR A 339 22.89 34.00 -22.53
CA THR A 339 22.22 33.23 -23.57
C THR A 339 20.71 33.48 -23.58
N GLN A 340 20.09 33.64 -22.41
CA GLN A 340 18.66 33.97 -22.32
C GLN A 340 18.37 35.35 -22.91
N LYS A 341 19.20 36.37 -22.62
CA LYS A 341 19.06 37.71 -23.24
C LYS A 341 19.21 37.65 -24.76
N GLU A 342 20.19 36.93 -25.27
CA GLU A 342 20.39 36.74 -26.71
C GLU A 342 19.15 36.06 -27.34
N ALA A 343 18.57 35.05 -26.68
CA ALA A 343 17.36 34.38 -27.14
C ALA A 343 16.12 35.31 -27.10
N ASP A 344 15.98 36.13 -26.07
CA ASP A 344 14.91 37.12 -25.94
C ASP A 344 15.03 38.21 -27.03
N GLU A 345 16.23 38.71 -27.31
CA GLU A 345 16.48 39.65 -28.41
C GLU A 345 16.11 39.07 -29.78
N ILE A 346 16.45 37.80 -30.03
CA ILE A 346 16.04 37.09 -31.26
C ILE A 346 14.52 36.99 -31.33
N ARG A 347 13.87 36.52 -30.26
CA ARG A 347 12.40 36.41 -30.19
C ARG A 347 11.73 37.75 -30.45
N ASP A 348 12.18 38.80 -29.78
CA ASP A 348 11.57 40.13 -29.87
C ASP A 348 11.82 40.75 -31.25
N SER A 349 12.97 40.49 -31.89
CA SER A 349 13.20 40.89 -33.27
C SER A 349 12.29 40.17 -34.27
N ALA A 350 11.97 38.89 -34.03
CA ALA A 350 11.06 38.11 -34.86
C ALA A 350 9.58 38.49 -34.67
N LEU A 351 9.22 39.00 -33.49
CA LEU A 351 7.87 39.50 -33.21
C LEU A 351 7.62 40.92 -33.73
N ASN A 352 8.70 41.68 -33.96
CA ASN A 352 8.65 43.06 -34.46
C ASN A 352 8.97 43.17 -35.97
N ALA A 353 9.25 42.06 -36.65
CA ALA A 353 9.38 41.93 -38.10
C ALA A 353 8.05 41.47 -38.71
#